data_AF-A0A3R9ZDS9-F1
#
_entry.id   AF-A0A3R9ZDS9-F1
#
_cell.length_a   1.000
_cell.length_b   1.000
_cell.length_c   1.000
_cell.angle_alpha   90.00
_cell.angle_beta   90.00
_cell.angle_gamma   90.00
#
_symmetry.space_group_name_H-M   'P 1'
#
loop_
_entity.id
_entity.type
_entity.pdbx_description
1 polymer ?
#
loop_
_entity_poly.entity_id
_entity_poly.type
_entity_poly.pdbx_seq_one_letter_code
_entity_poly.pdbx_strand_id
1 'polypeptide(L)' 'MQTLHVELGERRYPIFIGSQLDPKQLLEPYIHGQQVMIVSNVTVAPLYLSHYQEALESLGKTVATCILPDGEK' A
#
# COMPACT_ATOMS: atom_id res chain seq x y z
N MET A 1 17.12 3.07 3.14
CA MET A 1 15.77 3.42 3.59
C MET A 1 15.88 4.46 4.69
N GLN A 2 15.14 5.56 4.58
CA GLN A 2 14.99 6.59 5.61
C GLN A 2 13.54 6.60 6.10
N THR A 3 13.33 6.94 7.36
CA THR A 3 11.99 7.02 7.97
C THR A 3 11.78 8.39 8.57
N LEU A 4 10.73 9.08 8.11
CA LEU A 4 10.24 10.33 8.70
C LEU A 4 8.97 10.04 9.48
N HIS A 5 8.87 10.51 10.72
CA HIS A 5 7.62 10.43 11.48
C HIS A 5 6.90 11.77 11.42
N VAL A 6 5.65 11.76 10.99
CA VAL A 6 4.80 12.95 10.99
C VAL A 6 4.06 12.99 12.33
N GLU A 7 4.35 14.01 13.13
CA GLU A 7 3.79 14.15 14.48
C GLU A 7 2.40 14.81 14.41
N LEU A 8 1.35 13.98 14.48
CA LEU A 8 -0.06 14.41 14.52
C LEU A 8 -0.77 13.90 15.78
N GLY A 9 -0.05 13.82 16.90
CA GLY A 9 -0.53 13.21 18.15
C GLY A 9 -0.90 11.74 17.95
N GLU A 10 -2.13 11.38 18.30
CA GLU A 10 -2.69 10.02 18.14
C GLU A 10 -2.70 9.52 16.68
N ARG A 11 -2.56 10.42 15.70
CA ARG A 11 -2.51 10.09 14.26
C ARG A 11 -1.09 10.08 13.71
N ARG A 12 -0.07 9.92 14.57
CA ARG A 12 1.32 9.78 14.15
C ARG A 12 1.45 8.62 13.14
N TYR A 13 2.14 8.87 12.02
CA TYR A 13 2.44 7.83 11.03
C TYR A 13 3.86 7.98 10.46
N PRO A 14 4.49 6.86 10.06
CA PRO A 14 5.79 6.88 9.39
C PRO A 14 5.64 7.09 7.86
N ILE A 15 6.62 7.77 7.28
CA ILE A 15 6.88 7.83 5.85
C ILE A 15 8.20 7.12 5.60
N PHE A 16 8.15 6.00 4.89
CA PHE A 16 9.34 5.25 4.47
C PHE A 16 9.79 5.69 3.09
N ILE A 17 11.07 6.07 2.94
CA ILE A 17 11.65 6.55 1.68
C ILE A 17 12.85 5.68 1.32
N GLY A 18 12.83 5.10 0.13
CA GLY A 18 13.93 4.28 -0.37
C GLY A 18 13.64 3.67 -1.73
N SER A 19 14.66 3.04 -2.31
CA SER A 19 14.53 2.20 -3.51
C SER A 19 14.12 0.78 -3.13
N GLN A 20 13.37 0.11 -4.02
CA GLN A 20 12.99 -1.31 -3.87
C GLN A 20 12.41 -1.62 -2.48
N LEU A 21 11.48 -0.77 -2.02
CA LEU A 21 10.81 -0.97 -0.74
C LEU A 21 10.01 -2.28 -0.76
N ASP A 22 10.07 -3.04 0.33
CA ASP A 22 9.31 -4.27 0.49
C ASP A 22 7.93 -3.96 1.12
N PRO A 23 6.83 -3.98 0.33
CA PRO A 23 5.51 -3.69 0.85
C PRO A 23 5.04 -4.71 1.89
N LYS A 24 5.50 -5.97 1.83
CA LYS A 24 5.11 -6.99 2.82
C LYS A 24 5.59 -6.58 4.20
N GLN A 25 6.89 -6.36 4.34
CA GLN A 25 7.52 -5.99 5.61
C GLN A 25 7.01 -4.64 6.13
N LEU A 26 6.81 -3.67 5.23
CA LEU A 26 6.43 -2.31 5.63
C LEU A 26 4.96 -2.17 6.00
N LEU A 27 4.07 -2.98 5.42
CA LEU A 27 2.62 -2.87 5.67
C LEU A 27 2.12 -3.82 6.77
N GLU A 28 2.79 -4.96 7.00
CA GLU A 28 2.39 -5.95 8.01
C GLU A 28 2.06 -5.36 9.39
N PRO A 29 2.87 -4.42 9.96
CA PRO A 29 2.58 -3.86 11.27
C PRO A 29 1.32 -2.97 11.32
N TYR A 30 0.86 -2.46 10.18
CA TYR A 30 -0.18 -1.42 10.12
C TYR A 30 -1.53 -1.94 9.60
N ILE A 31 -1.57 -3.12 8.96
CA ILE A 31 -2.82 -3.70 8.44
C ILE A 31 -3.28 -4.84 9.35
N HIS A 32 -4.06 -4.49 10.37
CA HIS A 32 -4.66 -5.48 11.27
C HIS A 32 -5.88 -6.20 10.66
N GLY A 33 -6.59 -5.53 9.75
CA GLY A 33 -7.76 -6.08 9.07
C GLY A 33 -7.41 -7.27 8.16
N GLN A 34 -8.40 -8.15 7.95
CA GLN A 34 -8.25 -9.32 7.10
C GLN A 34 -8.54 -9.02 5.62
N GLN A 35 -9.45 -8.08 5.37
CA GLN A 35 -9.86 -7.66 4.03
C GLN A 35 -9.21 -6.33 3.67
N VAL A 36 -8.63 -6.25 2.48
CA VAL A 36 -7.96 -5.04 1.97
C VAL A 36 -8.49 -4.74 0.58
N MET A 37 -8.76 -3.46 0.31
CA MET A 37 -9.12 -2.96 -1.03
C MET A 37 -7.95 -2.11 -1.56
N ILE A 38 -7.34 -2.52 -2.67
CA ILE A 38 -6.38 -1.69 -3.40
C ILE A 38 -7.15 -0.87 -4.43
N VAL A 39 -7.09 0.45 -4.31
CA VAL A 39 -7.66 1.37 -5.30
C VAL A 39 -6.52 1.98 -6.10
N SER A 40 -6.58 1.86 -7.42
CA SER A 40 -5.60 2.44 -8.35
C SER A 40 -6.31 2.92 -9.62
N ASN A 41 -5.55 3.47 -10.57
CA ASN A 41 -6.07 3.88 -11.86
C ASN A 41 -5.55 2.98 -13.00
N VAL A 42 -6.14 3.11 -14.19
CA VAL A 42 -5.77 2.33 -15.39
C VAL A 42 -4.29 2.47 -15.80
N THR A 43 -3.64 3.58 -15.45
CA THR A 43 -2.24 3.87 -15.84
C THR A 43 -1.24 3.22 -14.89
N VAL A 44 -1.50 3.28 -13.58
CA VAL A 44 -0.58 2.85 -12.51
C VAL A 44 -0.76 1.36 -12.19
N ALA A 45 -1.99 0.85 -12.32
CA ALA A 45 -2.29 -0.55 -12.05
C ALA A 45 -1.37 -1.55 -12.77
N PRO A 46 -1.17 -1.50 -14.11
CA PRO A 46 -0.31 -2.47 -14.80
C PRO A 46 1.17 -2.39 -14.40
N LEU A 47 1.61 -1.31 -13.75
CA LEU A 47 3.00 -1.10 -13.36
C LEU A 47 3.30 -1.65 -11.97
N TYR A 48 2.35 -1.54 -11.02
CA TYR A 48 2.63 -1.78 -9.60
C TYR A 48 1.60 -2.65 -8.89
N LEU A 49 0.39 -2.84 -9.43
CA LEU A 49 -0.69 -3.50 -8.67
C LEU A 49 -0.31 -4.92 -8.24
N SER A 50 0.24 -5.72 -9.14
CA SER A 50 0.64 -7.10 -8.85
C SER A 50 1.61 -7.18 -7.68
N HIS A 51 2.61 -6.29 -7.64
CA HIS A 51 3.61 -6.24 -6.59
C HIS A 51 2.99 -6.06 -5.19
N TYR A 52 2.00 -5.17 -5.06
CA TYR A 52 1.32 -4.94 -3.78
C TYR A 52 0.28 -6.01 -3.46
N GLN A 53 -0.46 -6.48 -4.47
CA GLN A 53 -1.46 -7.53 -4.29
C GLN A 53 -0.81 -8.82 -3.79
N GLU A 54 0.25 -9.29 -4.45
CA GLU A 54 0.98 -10.50 -4.07
C GLU A 54 1.56 -10.38 -2.65
N ALA A 55 2.12 -9.21 -2.29
CA ALA A 55 2.66 -8.97 -0.96
C ALA A 55 1.58 -9.10 0.12
N LEU A 56 0.41 -8.49 -0.08
CA LEU A 56 -0.71 -8.55 0.86
C LEU A 56 -1.34 -9.94 0.95
N GLU A 57 -1.53 -10.62 -0.19
CA GLU A 57 -2.00 -12.01 -0.21
C GLU A 57 -1.02 -12.95 0.50
N SER A 58 0.30 -12.71 0.39
CA SER A 58 1.33 -13.47 1.12
C SER A 58 1.31 -13.24 2.64
N LEU A 59 0.71 -12.15 3.11
CA LEU A 59 0.39 -11.90 4.53
C LEU A 59 -0.94 -12.54 4.93
N GLY A 60 -1.51 -13.38 4.06
CA GLY A 60 -2.78 -14.05 4.27
C GLY A 60 -3.99 -13.15 4.13
N LYS A 61 -3.87 -11.92 3.57
CA LYS A 61 -5.00 -10.99 3.44
C LYS A 61 -5.91 -11.38 2.27
N THR A 62 -7.20 -11.11 2.41
CA THR A 62 -8.15 -11.17 1.30
C THR A 62 -8.14 -9.83 0.57
N VAL A 63 -7.59 -9.80 -0.64
CA VAL A 63 -7.41 -8.57 -1.42
C VAL A 63 -8.48 -8.44 -2.49
N ALA A 64 -9.15 -7.30 -2.52
CA ALA A 64 -9.98 -6.84 -3.62
C ALA A 64 -9.30 -5.65 -4.32
N THR A 65 -9.60 -5.44 -5.60
CA THR A 65 -9.04 -4.34 -6.39
C THR A 65 -10.14 -3.51 -7.04
N CYS A 66 -9.93 -2.20 -7.11
CA CYS A 66 -10.80 -1.26 -7.81
C CYS A 66 -9.94 -0.38 -8.72
N ILE A 67 -10.17 -0.49 -10.03
CA ILE A 67 -9.40 0.26 -11.04
C ILE A 67 -10.28 1.34 -11.63
N LEU A 68 -9.86 2.59 -11.43
CA LEU A 68 -10.55 3.78 -11.87
C LEU A 68 -9.95 4.34 -13.17
N PRO A 69 -10.70 5.14 -13.94
CA PRO A 69 -10.12 5.97 -15.00
C PRO A 69 -9.02 6.86 -14.44
N ASP A 70 -8.04 7.19 -15.28
CA ASP A 70 -6.99 8.14 -14.91
C ASP A 70 -7.43 9.57 -15.24
N GLY A 71 -7.07 10.52 -14.39
CA GLY A 71 -7.43 11.93 -14.50
C GLY A 71 -8.25 12.46 -13.31
N GLU A 72 -8.22 13.79 -13.16
CA GLU A 72 -8.95 14.53 -12.12
C GLU A 72 -10.43 14.75 -12.46
N LYS A 73 -10.84 14.48 -13.70
CA LYS A 73 -12.16 14.81 -14.27
C LYS A 73 -13.01 13.59 -14.52
#